data_AF-A0A7S0VLQ3-F1
#
_entry.id   AF-A0A7S0VLQ3-F1
#
_cell.length_a   1.000
_cell.length_b   1.000
_cell.length_c   1.000
_cell.angle_alpha   90.00
_cell.angle_beta   90.00
_cell.angle_gamma   90.00
#
_symmetry.space_group_name_H-M   'P 1'
#
loop_
_entity.id
_entity.type
_entity.pdbx_description
1 polymer ?
#
loop_
_entity_poly.entity_id
_entity_poly.type
_entity_poly.pdbx_seq_one_letter_code
_entity_poly.pdbx_strand_id
1 'polypeptide(L)'
;IDGSLEVPFGVAFAPSPDPSLLTEQHFAFGKSFTFYATPRFLDFLPKMGDQVGGTNINVYGENFLDLPALRCRFGTGVLATTAPETIFKSSNLVVCVTPVVRQQTEVNVEITFNGVHWLRCNIDPACTFLHPYYREQRQCCSWTDSTSADRLPIKVQSFTYAKRPAITALEPTAAPTQGDTEVKVLATNMVNGNKGTIFTCEIGGEIVYGIWNVEGGLSFM
;
A
#
# COMPACT_ATOMS: atom_id res chain seq x y z
N ILE A 1 5.69 -6.45 23.40
CA ILE A 1 4.60 -5.48 23.60
C ILE A 1 4.97 -4.29 22.72
N ASP A 2 4.19 -4.06 21.68
CA ASP A 2 4.37 -3.02 20.63
C ASP A 2 4.25 -1.57 21.13
N GLY A 3 4.23 -1.36 22.45
CA GLY A 3 4.04 -0.05 23.07
C GLY A 3 2.58 0.41 23.14
N SER A 4 1.62 -0.42 22.73
CA SER A 4 0.20 -0.13 22.92
C SER A 4 -0.22 -0.25 24.40
N LEU A 5 -1.19 0.59 24.79
CA LEU A 5 -1.77 0.64 26.12
C LEU A 5 -3.27 0.33 26.01
N GLU A 6 -3.67 -0.79 26.58
CA GLU A 6 -5.08 -1.17 26.68
C GLU A 6 -5.66 -0.68 28.00
N VAL A 7 -6.73 0.12 27.94
CA VAL A 7 -7.43 0.66 29.10
C VAL A 7 -8.85 0.11 29.19
N PRO A 8 -9.38 -0.17 30.39
CA PRO A 8 -10.79 -0.53 30.54
C PRO A 8 -11.68 0.65 30.14
N PHE A 9 -12.71 0.38 29.35
CA PHE A 9 -13.71 1.36 28.93
C PHE A 9 -15.03 1.10 29.64
N GLY A 10 -15.45 2.07 30.44
CA GLY A 10 -16.68 2.00 31.24
C GLY A 10 -17.69 3.05 30.79
N VAL A 11 -18.98 2.72 30.92
CA VAL A 11 -20.09 3.66 30.71
C VAL A 11 -21.00 3.68 31.93
N ALA A 12 -21.57 4.84 32.24
CA ALA A 12 -22.45 5.03 33.39
C ALA A 12 -23.66 5.89 33.00
N PHE A 13 -24.82 5.62 33.60
CA PHE A 13 -25.88 6.62 33.67
C PHE A 13 -25.53 7.60 34.79
N ALA A 14 -25.11 8.81 34.42
CA ALA A 14 -24.69 9.80 35.40
C ALA A 14 -25.92 10.35 36.16
N PRO A 15 -25.99 10.22 37.51
CA PRO A 15 -27.08 10.76 38.30
C PRO A 15 -27.05 12.30 38.40
N SER A 16 -25.93 12.92 38.01
CA SER A 16 -25.68 14.36 38.01
C SER A 16 -24.72 14.70 36.86
N PRO A 17 -24.80 15.91 36.27
CA PRO A 17 -23.81 16.38 35.31
C PRO A 17 -22.43 16.69 35.94
N ASP A 18 -22.32 16.75 37.27
CA ASP A 18 -21.06 16.96 37.99
C ASP A 18 -20.22 15.65 38.06
N PRO A 19 -19.08 15.56 37.35
CA PRO A 19 -18.27 14.34 37.35
C PRO A 19 -17.60 14.02 38.69
N SER A 20 -17.45 15.01 39.58
CA SER A 20 -16.80 14.81 40.88
C SER A 20 -17.60 13.91 41.84
N LEU A 21 -18.89 13.71 41.54
CA LEU A 21 -19.77 12.82 42.28
C LEU A 21 -19.71 11.36 41.80
N LEU A 22 -18.95 11.08 40.73
CA LEU A 22 -18.82 9.75 40.17
C LEU A 22 -17.61 9.02 40.75
N THR A 23 -17.75 7.71 40.90
CA THR A 23 -16.71 6.76 41.31
C THR A 23 -16.73 5.56 40.37
N GLU A 24 -15.68 4.73 40.37
CA GLU A 24 -15.59 3.56 39.47
C GLU A 24 -16.78 2.59 39.59
N GLN A 25 -17.41 2.49 40.76
CA GLN A 25 -18.58 1.62 40.99
C GLN A 25 -19.81 2.02 40.16
N HIS A 26 -19.88 3.26 39.69
CA HIS A 26 -20.97 3.74 38.85
C HIS A 26 -20.84 3.25 37.39
N PHE A 27 -19.66 2.77 36.98
CA PHE A 27 -19.37 2.41 35.60
C PHE A 27 -19.54 0.91 35.39
N ALA A 28 -20.29 0.56 34.35
CA ALA A 28 -20.28 -0.78 33.80
C ALA A 28 -19.08 -0.91 32.87
N PHE A 29 -18.09 -1.71 33.28
CA PHE A 29 -16.97 -2.11 32.44
C PHE A 29 -17.29 -3.41 31.70
N GLY A 30 -16.70 -3.60 30.52
CA GLY A 30 -16.90 -4.82 29.73
C GLY A 30 -16.23 -4.81 28.36
N LYS A 31 -15.64 -3.67 28.00
CA LYS A 31 -14.79 -3.49 26.82
C LYS A 31 -13.53 -2.73 27.23
N SER A 32 -12.54 -2.78 26.36
CA SER A 32 -11.30 -2.04 26.48
C SER A 32 -11.12 -1.12 25.27
N PHE A 33 -10.27 -0.12 25.44
CA PHE A 33 -9.82 0.77 24.39
C PHE A 33 -8.30 0.71 24.31
N THR A 34 -7.77 0.59 23.10
CA THR A 34 -6.32 0.49 22.88
C THR A 34 -5.77 1.82 22.37
N PHE A 35 -4.89 2.43 23.14
CA PHE A 35 -4.02 3.51 22.67
C PHE A 35 -2.78 2.92 22.02
N TYR A 36 -2.35 3.50 20.91
CA TYR A 36 -1.17 3.04 20.19
C TYR A 36 -0.40 4.19 19.55
N ALA A 37 0.89 3.97 19.33
CA ALA A 37 1.76 4.90 18.62
C ALA A 37 1.28 5.07 17.16
N THR A 38 1.36 6.28 16.63
CA THR A 38 0.94 6.57 15.25
C THR A 38 1.64 5.65 14.24
N PRO A 39 0.89 4.84 13.48
CA PRO A 39 1.45 4.00 12.42
C PRO A 39 2.06 4.84 11.30
N ARG A 40 3.14 4.35 10.69
CA ARG A 40 3.84 5.04 9.60
C ARG A 40 3.78 4.20 8.34
N PHE A 41 3.24 4.73 7.25
CA PHE A 41 3.17 4.08 5.93
C PHE A 41 4.31 4.49 4.98
N LEU A 42 5.28 3.59 4.78
CA LEU A 42 6.56 3.87 4.10
C LEU A 42 6.53 3.65 2.59
N ASP A 43 5.99 2.53 2.13
CA ASP A 43 5.90 2.22 0.71
C ASP A 43 4.97 1.03 0.48
N PHE A 44 4.66 0.72 -0.78
CA PHE A 44 4.01 -0.53 -1.12
C PHE A 44 4.45 -1.07 -2.47
N LEU A 45 4.40 -2.39 -2.64
CA LEU A 45 4.69 -3.06 -3.90
C LEU A 45 3.69 -4.20 -4.16
N PRO A 46 3.29 -4.43 -5.42
CA PRO A 46 3.64 -3.66 -6.62
C PRO A 46 2.91 -2.31 -6.72
N LYS A 47 3.39 -1.41 -7.59
CA LYS A 47 2.76 -0.12 -7.89
C LYS A 47 1.62 -0.20 -8.92
N MET A 48 1.41 -1.37 -9.48
CA MET A 48 0.44 -1.60 -10.55
C MET A 48 -0.10 -3.03 -10.43
N GLY A 49 -1.34 -3.23 -10.89
CA GLY A 49 -1.95 -4.54 -10.98
C GLY A 49 -3.18 -4.56 -11.87
N ASP A 50 -3.81 -5.73 -11.95
CA ASP A 50 -4.88 -5.98 -12.90
C ASP A 50 -6.18 -5.25 -12.49
N GLN A 51 -6.84 -4.64 -13.47
CA GLN A 51 -8.15 -3.98 -13.31
C GLN A 51 -9.26 -4.95 -12.85
N VAL A 52 -9.07 -6.26 -12.99
CA VAL A 52 -9.97 -7.28 -12.42
C VAL A 52 -9.80 -7.49 -10.91
N GLY A 53 -8.86 -6.78 -10.27
CA GLY A 53 -8.57 -6.92 -8.83
C GLY A 53 -7.73 -8.15 -8.50
N GLY A 54 -7.65 -8.49 -7.22
CA GLY A 54 -6.97 -9.70 -6.72
C GLY A 54 -5.45 -9.61 -6.67
N THR A 55 -4.87 -8.42 -6.91
CA THR A 55 -3.41 -8.22 -6.78
C THR A 55 -3.06 -8.08 -5.30
N ASN A 56 -2.15 -8.91 -4.80
CA ASN A 56 -1.59 -8.74 -3.46
C ASN A 56 -0.59 -7.59 -3.47
N ILE A 57 -0.91 -6.51 -2.75
CA ILE A 57 0.04 -5.44 -2.46
C ILE A 57 0.61 -5.62 -1.06
N ASN A 58 1.91 -5.61 -0.95
CA ASN A 58 2.63 -5.56 0.32
C ASN A 58 2.81 -4.09 0.70
N VAL A 59 2.16 -3.69 1.78
CA VAL A 59 2.21 -2.37 2.39
C VAL A 59 3.24 -2.41 3.51
N TYR A 60 4.26 -1.58 3.40
CA TYR A 60 5.38 -1.50 4.33
C TYR A 60 5.30 -0.28 5.22
N GLY A 61 5.75 -0.42 6.45
CA GLY A 61 5.66 0.66 7.42
C GLY A 61 6.29 0.36 8.76
N GLU A 62 5.85 1.10 9.77
CA GLU A 62 6.24 0.93 11.17
C GLU A 62 5.01 1.05 12.07
N ASN A 63 5.09 0.40 13.23
CA ASN A 63 4.05 0.41 14.27
C ASN A 63 2.68 -0.06 13.76
N PHE A 64 2.65 -1.00 12.82
CA PHE A 64 1.42 -1.65 12.41
C PHE A 64 0.92 -2.59 13.52
N LEU A 65 -0.39 -2.70 13.63
CA LEU A 65 -1.07 -3.47 14.66
C LEU A 65 -2.15 -4.34 14.03
N ASP A 66 -2.32 -5.53 14.59
CA ASP A 66 -3.40 -6.44 14.21
C ASP A 66 -4.71 -6.03 14.89
N LEU A 67 -5.36 -5.01 14.33
CA LEU A 67 -6.62 -4.48 14.86
C LEU A 67 -7.80 -4.90 13.99
N PRO A 68 -8.98 -5.18 14.58
CA PRO A 68 -10.17 -5.56 13.81
C PRO A 68 -10.58 -4.53 12.74
N ALA A 69 -10.25 -3.25 12.96
CA ALA A 69 -10.52 -2.14 12.05
C ALA A 69 -9.42 -1.92 10.99
N LEU A 70 -8.35 -2.72 10.98
CA LEU A 70 -7.27 -2.62 9.99
C LEU A 70 -7.80 -2.86 8.58
N ARG A 71 -7.78 -1.83 7.72
CA ARG A 71 -8.26 -1.93 6.33
C ARG A 71 -7.40 -1.08 5.39
N CYS A 72 -7.18 -1.59 4.18
CA CYS A 72 -6.74 -0.77 3.05
C CYS A 72 -7.93 -0.27 2.23
N ARG A 73 -7.77 0.86 1.55
CA ARG A 73 -8.65 1.33 0.49
C ARG A 73 -7.87 1.95 -0.66
N PHE A 74 -8.52 1.97 -1.83
CA PHE A 74 -7.96 2.43 -3.09
C PHE A 74 -8.83 3.57 -3.63
N GLY A 75 -8.23 4.74 -3.85
CA GLY A 75 -8.92 6.00 -4.11
C GLY A 75 -9.07 6.84 -2.83
N THR A 76 -9.75 7.98 -2.94
CA THR A 76 -9.98 8.90 -1.82
C THR A 76 -11.44 9.30 -1.70
N GLY A 77 -11.86 9.64 -0.48
CA GLY A 77 -13.22 10.10 -0.20
C GLY A 77 -14.29 9.09 -0.61
N VAL A 78 -15.36 9.58 -1.24
CA VAL A 78 -16.52 8.77 -1.66
C VAL A 78 -16.19 7.81 -2.81
N LEU A 79 -15.11 8.08 -3.56
CA LEU A 79 -14.67 7.24 -4.68
C LEU A 79 -13.70 6.14 -4.23
N ALA A 80 -13.34 6.09 -2.95
CA ALA A 80 -12.46 5.06 -2.43
C ALA A 80 -13.19 3.71 -2.32
N THR A 81 -12.55 2.66 -2.81
CA THR A 81 -13.03 1.28 -2.68
C THR A 81 -12.19 0.54 -1.66
N THR A 82 -12.84 -0.04 -0.64
CA THR A 82 -12.14 -0.82 0.40
C THR A 82 -11.62 -2.13 -0.18
N ALA A 83 -10.43 -2.54 0.23
CA ALA A 83 -9.85 -3.83 -0.13
C ALA A 83 -10.75 -4.97 0.37
N PRO A 84 -11.06 -5.99 -0.46
CA PRO A 84 -11.81 -7.17 -0.01
C PRO A 84 -11.11 -7.90 1.13
N GLU A 85 -9.77 -7.90 1.14
CA GLU A 85 -8.96 -8.50 2.19
C GLU A 85 -7.82 -7.57 2.60
N THR A 86 -7.56 -7.52 3.91
CA THR A 86 -6.42 -6.84 4.51
C THR A 86 -5.85 -7.77 5.59
N ILE A 87 -4.60 -8.15 5.43
CA ILE A 87 -3.96 -9.23 6.19
C ILE A 87 -2.77 -8.63 6.94
N PHE A 88 -2.86 -8.59 8.26
CA PHE A 88 -1.70 -8.26 9.09
C PHE A 88 -0.65 -9.38 8.99
N LYS A 89 0.62 -9.02 8.77
CA LYS A 89 1.74 -9.97 8.79
C LYS A 89 2.70 -9.71 9.94
N SER A 90 3.00 -8.43 10.18
CA SER A 90 3.91 -7.99 11.23
C SER A 90 3.76 -6.49 11.45
N SER A 91 4.44 -5.96 12.47
CA SER A 91 4.44 -4.52 12.80
C SER A 91 5.03 -3.61 11.72
N ASN A 92 5.56 -4.18 10.63
CA ASN A 92 6.09 -3.48 9.47
C ASN A 92 5.53 -3.95 8.12
N LEU A 93 4.56 -4.88 8.11
CA LEU A 93 4.00 -5.43 6.88
C LEU A 93 2.50 -5.75 7.02
N VAL A 94 1.73 -5.20 6.10
CA VAL A 94 0.33 -5.54 5.85
C VAL A 94 0.19 -5.94 4.38
N VAL A 95 -0.58 -6.99 4.09
CA VAL A 95 -0.90 -7.38 2.72
C VAL A 95 -2.34 -6.98 2.42
N CYS A 96 -2.56 -6.23 1.35
CA CYS A 96 -3.89 -5.83 0.91
C CYS A 96 -4.19 -6.40 -0.47
N VAL A 97 -5.40 -6.93 -0.65
CA VAL A 97 -5.84 -7.46 -1.94
C VAL A 97 -6.58 -6.36 -2.68
N THR A 98 -6.21 -6.08 -3.92
CA THR A 98 -6.84 -4.99 -4.69
C THR A 98 -8.29 -5.33 -5.03
N PRO A 99 -9.24 -4.38 -4.90
CA PRO A 99 -10.60 -4.53 -5.40
C PRO A 99 -10.66 -4.50 -6.93
N VAL A 100 -11.83 -4.84 -7.48
CA VAL A 100 -12.11 -4.75 -8.92
C VAL A 100 -12.37 -3.29 -9.31
N VAL A 101 -11.63 -2.77 -10.28
CA VAL A 101 -11.85 -1.44 -10.88
C VAL A 101 -11.79 -1.57 -12.39
N ARG A 102 -12.94 -1.62 -13.07
CA ARG A 102 -13.06 -1.94 -14.51
C ARG A 102 -12.64 -0.81 -15.47
N GLN A 103 -11.67 -0.03 -15.06
CA GLN A 103 -11.13 1.08 -15.84
C GLN A 103 -9.64 1.19 -15.57
N GLN A 104 -8.88 1.51 -16.61
CA GLN A 104 -7.49 1.91 -16.44
C GLN A 104 -7.46 3.26 -15.72
N THR A 105 -6.92 3.26 -14.50
CA THR A 105 -6.92 4.45 -13.64
C THR A 105 -5.77 4.40 -12.64
N GLU A 106 -5.39 5.56 -12.14
CA GLU A 106 -4.43 5.73 -11.07
C GLU A 106 -5.17 6.20 -9.82
N VAL A 107 -4.92 5.54 -8.69
CA VAL A 107 -5.61 5.84 -7.42
C VAL A 107 -4.63 5.88 -6.25
N ASN A 108 -4.96 6.68 -5.24
CA ASN A 108 -4.20 6.67 -3.99
C ASN A 108 -4.41 5.36 -3.23
N VAL A 109 -3.42 4.97 -2.43
CA VAL A 109 -3.55 3.86 -1.48
C VAL A 109 -3.56 4.42 -0.07
N GLU A 110 -4.58 4.05 0.70
CA GLU A 110 -4.78 4.50 2.07
C GLU A 110 -4.99 3.30 3.00
N ILE A 111 -4.47 3.40 4.23
CA ILE A 111 -4.60 2.37 5.27
C ILE A 111 -5.16 2.99 6.55
N THR A 112 -6.07 2.29 7.21
CA THR A 112 -6.61 2.67 8.52
C THR A 112 -6.41 1.55 9.53
N PHE A 113 -6.34 1.94 10.81
CA PHE A 113 -6.23 1.04 11.96
C PHE A 113 -7.43 1.18 12.92
N ASN A 114 -8.28 2.18 12.70
CA ASN A 114 -9.44 2.50 13.55
C ASN A 114 -10.71 2.84 12.76
N GLY A 115 -10.68 2.78 11.43
CA GLY A 115 -11.81 3.10 10.55
C GLY A 115 -12.09 4.59 10.37
N VAL A 116 -11.40 5.47 11.12
CA VAL A 116 -11.63 6.92 11.13
C VAL A 116 -10.49 7.66 10.44
N HIS A 117 -9.26 7.36 10.84
CA HIS A 117 -8.05 8.01 10.33
C HIS A 117 -7.46 7.15 9.22
N TRP A 118 -7.27 7.74 8.05
CA TRP A 118 -6.78 7.03 6.86
C TRP A 118 -5.45 7.63 6.44
N LEU A 119 -4.40 6.82 6.58
CA LEU A 119 -3.03 7.20 6.34
C LEU A 119 -2.65 6.94 4.88
N ARG A 120 -1.97 7.91 4.27
CA ARG A 120 -1.34 7.80 2.94
C ARG A 120 0.09 8.30 2.97
N CYS A 121 0.88 7.85 2.00
CA CYS A 121 2.22 8.40 1.78
C CYS A 121 2.16 9.63 0.88
N ASN A 122 2.48 10.78 1.45
CA ASN A 122 2.81 11.99 0.72
C ASN A 122 4.32 12.00 0.47
N ILE A 123 4.71 11.97 -0.79
CA ILE A 123 6.12 11.88 -1.18
C ILE A 123 6.80 13.22 -0.84
N ASP A 124 7.79 13.17 0.04
CA ASP A 124 8.65 14.31 0.36
C ASP A 124 9.86 14.31 -0.59
N PRO A 125 9.96 15.27 -1.52
CA PRO A 125 11.07 15.32 -2.46
C PRO A 125 12.40 15.74 -1.83
N ALA A 126 12.38 16.35 -0.64
CA ALA A 126 13.58 16.81 0.06
C ALA A 126 14.25 15.72 0.89
N CYS A 127 13.57 14.60 1.11
CA CYS A 127 14.07 13.50 1.93
C CYS A 127 14.24 12.24 1.08
N THR A 128 15.36 11.52 1.29
CA THR A 128 15.56 10.18 0.74
C THR A 128 16.05 9.21 1.80
N PHE A 129 15.70 7.94 1.67
CA PHE A 129 16.14 6.87 2.57
C PHE A 129 16.46 5.59 1.79
N LEU A 130 17.32 4.75 2.36
CA LEU A 130 17.60 3.43 1.81
C LEU A 130 16.43 2.51 2.13
N HIS A 131 15.62 2.20 1.13
CA HIS A 131 14.47 1.35 1.31
C HIS A 131 14.90 -0.13 1.42
N PRO A 132 14.33 -0.94 2.32
CA PRO A 132 14.71 -2.35 2.45
C PRO A 132 14.53 -3.18 1.18
N TYR A 133 13.64 -2.74 0.27
CA TYR A 133 13.24 -3.50 -0.92
C TYR A 133 13.87 -2.98 -2.22
N TYR A 134 14.45 -1.79 -2.21
CA TYR A 134 15.16 -1.28 -3.39
C TYR A 134 16.64 -1.26 -3.10
N ARG A 135 17.45 -1.48 -4.13
CA ARG A 135 18.91 -1.34 -4.04
C ARG A 135 19.37 0.12 -4.02
N GLU A 136 18.43 1.06 -4.09
CA GLU A 136 18.66 2.50 -4.26
C GLU A 136 17.90 3.31 -3.21
N GLN A 137 18.36 4.54 -2.98
CA GLN A 137 17.63 5.50 -2.15
C GLN A 137 16.29 5.89 -2.80
N ARG A 138 15.24 5.95 -1.99
CA ARG A 138 13.89 6.40 -2.40
C ARG A 138 13.47 7.63 -1.62
N GLN A 139 12.59 8.43 -2.23
CA GLN A 139 11.98 9.58 -1.57
C GLN A 139 11.20 9.13 -0.33
N CYS A 140 11.30 9.90 0.75
CA CYS A 140 10.61 9.60 1.99
C CYS A 140 9.11 9.83 1.87
N CYS A 141 8.37 9.21 2.78
CA CYS A 141 6.95 9.48 2.99
C CYS A 141 6.77 10.40 4.20
N SER A 142 6.04 11.49 3.98
CA SER A 142 5.36 12.22 5.05
C SER A 142 3.94 11.67 5.17
N TRP A 143 3.51 11.39 6.40
CA TRP A 143 2.19 10.81 6.68
C TRP A 143 1.21 11.95 6.95
N THR A 144 0.11 11.95 6.23
CA THR A 144 -1.04 12.81 6.57
C THR A 144 -2.27 11.94 6.68
N ASP A 145 -3.12 12.26 7.65
CA ASP A 145 -4.47 11.75 7.65
C ASP A 145 -5.23 12.42 6.51
N SER A 146 -5.89 11.63 5.67
CA SER A 146 -6.72 12.11 4.55
C SER A 146 -7.80 13.11 4.95
N THR A 147 -8.12 13.23 6.25
CA THR A 147 -9.05 14.21 6.82
C THR A 147 -8.47 15.63 6.89
N SER A 148 -7.14 15.81 6.86
CA SER A 148 -6.53 17.14 6.87
C SER A 148 -6.59 17.74 5.48
N ALA A 149 -7.36 18.83 5.33
CA ALA A 149 -7.53 19.63 4.12
C ALA A 149 -6.25 20.38 3.73
N ASP A 150 -5.16 19.66 3.49
CA ASP A 150 -3.88 20.26 3.18
C ASP A 150 -3.86 20.75 1.73
N ARG A 151 -3.71 22.07 1.59
CA ARG A 151 -3.96 22.86 0.36
C ARG A 151 -2.75 22.96 -0.58
N LEU A 152 -1.71 22.14 -0.41
CA LEU A 152 -0.55 22.11 -1.31
C LEU A 152 -0.71 21.01 -2.37
N PRO A 153 -0.09 21.14 -3.57
CA PRO A 153 -0.04 20.05 -4.53
C PRO A 153 0.90 18.97 -3.99
N ILE A 154 0.35 18.07 -3.19
CA ILE A 154 1.08 16.98 -2.58
C ILE A 154 1.09 15.80 -3.54
N LYS A 155 2.28 15.36 -3.95
CA LYS A 155 2.42 14.13 -4.73
C LYS A 155 2.21 12.95 -3.78
N VAL A 156 1.15 12.18 -4.01
CA VAL A 156 0.81 11.00 -3.20
C VAL A 156 1.31 9.75 -3.92
N GLN A 157 1.71 8.73 -3.17
CA GLN A 157 1.93 7.42 -3.79
C GLN A 157 0.61 6.83 -4.27
N SER A 158 0.66 6.28 -5.48
CA SER A 158 -0.51 5.81 -6.20
C SER A 158 -0.30 4.41 -6.76
N PHE A 159 -1.40 3.70 -6.93
CA PHE A 159 -1.50 2.39 -7.56
C PHE A 159 -2.20 2.53 -8.91
N THR A 160 -1.64 1.92 -9.94
CA THR A 160 -2.22 1.91 -11.29
C THR A 160 -3.00 0.62 -11.51
N TYR A 161 -4.30 0.74 -11.80
CA TYR A 161 -5.08 -0.34 -12.40
C TYR A 161 -4.83 -0.34 -13.89
N ALA A 162 -4.37 -1.48 -14.41
CA ALA A 162 -4.11 -1.69 -15.83
C ALA A 162 -4.64 -3.07 -16.26
N LYS A 163 -4.81 -3.27 -17.56
CA LYS A 163 -5.00 -4.63 -18.08
C LYS A 163 -3.71 -5.43 -17.90
N ARG A 164 -3.81 -6.73 -17.62
CA ARG A 164 -2.66 -7.62 -17.61
C ARG A 164 -1.88 -7.51 -18.94
N PRO A 165 -0.55 -7.32 -18.89
CA PRO A 165 0.29 -7.39 -20.07
C PRO A 165 0.20 -8.77 -20.72
N ALA A 166 0.18 -8.82 -22.05
CA ALA A 166 0.21 -10.07 -22.81
C ALA A 166 1.31 -10.02 -23.86
N ILE A 167 2.21 -11.00 -23.81
CA ILE A 167 3.30 -11.14 -24.79
C ILE A 167 2.69 -11.42 -26.15
N THR A 168 3.12 -10.65 -27.14
CA THR A 168 2.76 -10.84 -28.56
C THR A 168 3.90 -11.44 -29.37
N ALA A 169 5.15 -11.10 -29.05
CA ALA A 169 6.34 -11.66 -29.69
C ALA A 169 7.59 -11.44 -28.83
N LEU A 170 8.65 -12.19 -29.15
CA LEU A 170 9.99 -12.06 -28.59
C LEU A 170 10.99 -11.86 -29.73
N GLU A 171 11.93 -10.92 -29.57
CA GLU A 171 12.93 -10.63 -30.59
C GLU A 171 14.34 -10.52 -29.96
N PRO A 172 15.28 -11.45 -30.25
CA PRO A 172 15.11 -12.67 -31.06
C PRO A 172 14.35 -13.78 -30.30
N THR A 173 13.85 -14.79 -31.03
CA THR A 173 13.16 -15.97 -30.45
C THR A 173 14.10 -17.11 -30.05
N ALA A 174 15.41 -16.97 -30.27
CA ALA A 174 16.42 -17.96 -29.94
C ALA A 174 17.75 -17.28 -29.53
N ALA A 175 18.48 -17.92 -28.62
CA ALA A 175 19.75 -17.45 -28.07
C ALA A 175 20.70 -18.64 -27.80
N PRO A 176 22.02 -18.47 -27.86
CA PRO A 176 22.97 -19.48 -27.41
C PRO A 176 22.83 -19.78 -25.90
N THR A 177 23.15 -21.00 -25.47
CA THR A 177 23.14 -21.39 -24.04
C THR A 177 24.17 -20.65 -23.20
N GLN A 178 25.10 -19.94 -23.84
CA GLN A 178 26.11 -19.12 -23.17
C GLN A 178 25.51 -17.88 -22.48
N GLY A 179 24.30 -17.46 -22.84
CA GLY A 179 23.63 -16.29 -22.28
C GLY A 179 23.88 -15.00 -23.07
N ASP A 180 23.81 -13.85 -22.38
CA ASP A 180 24.09 -12.49 -22.86
C ASP A 180 23.26 -11.98 -24.06
N THR A 181 22.24 -12.73 -24.49
CA THR A 181 21.35 -12.29 -25.56
C THR A 181 20.26 -11.39 -25.00
N GLU A 182 20.28 -10.12 -25.37
CA GLU A 182 19.20 -9.20 -25.07
C GLU A 182 17.92 -9.62 -25.80
N VAL A 183 16.86 -9.93 -25.06
CA VAL A 183 15.54 -10.28 -25.61
C VAL A 183 14.61 -9.10 -25.49
N LYS A 184 14.16 -8.57 -26.63
CA LYS A 184 13.10 -7.57 -26.70
C LYS A 184 11.75 -8.26 -26.60
N VAL A 185 10.99 -7.92 -25.56
CA VAL A 185 9.61 -8.40 -25.40
C VAL A 185 8.64 -7.41 -26.04
N LEU A 186 7.93 -7.86 -27.08
CA LEU A 186 6.80 -7.15 -27.67
C LEU A 186 5.53 -7.62 -26.98
N ALA A 187 4.77 -6.70 -26.39
CA ALA A 187 3.58 -7.03 -25.62
C ALA A 187 2.49 -5.97 -25.75
N THR A 188 1.24 -6.38 -25.51
CA THR A 188 0.08 -5.48 -25.40
C THR A 188 -0.19 -5.12 -23.95
N ASN A 189 -0.94 -4.04 -23.73
CA ASN A 189 -1.27 -3.49 -22.40
C ASN A 189 -0.05 -3.17 -21.52
N MET A 190 1.10 -2.93 -22.16
CA MET A 190 2.28 -2.43 -21.49
C MET A 190 2.09 -0.94 -21.23
N VAL A 191 1.63 -0.62 -20.03
CA VAL A 191 1.45 0.76 -19.60
C VAL A 191 2.73 1.23 -18.94
N ASN A 192 3.20 2.43 -19.28
CA ASN A 192 4.17 3.12 -18.43
C ASN A 192 3.50 3.31 -17.06
N GLY A 193 3.85 2.46 -16.10
CA GLY A 193 3.34 2.55 -14.75
C GLY A 193 3.93 3.75 -14.00
N ASN A 194 3.46 3.95 -12.77
CA ASN A 194 4.03 4.93 -11.85
C ASN A 194 5.56 4.76 -11.72
N LYS A 195 6.28 5.86 -11.44
CA LYS A 195 7.72 5.82 -11.13
C LYS A 195 8.00 4.71 -10.11
N GLY A 196 8.88 3.77 -10.45
CA GLY A 196 9.19 2.60 -9.62
C GLY A 196 8.45 1.31 -10.01
N THR A 197 7.68 1.30 -11.10
CA THR A 197 7.16 0.06 -11.70
C THR A 197 8.32 -0.79 -12.20
N ILE A 198 8.44 -2.01 -11.68
CA ILE A 198 9.42 -3.00 -12.11
C ILE A 198 8.64 -4.07 -12.87
N PHE A 199 9.07 -4.35 -14.10
CA PHE A 199 8.54 -5.47 -14.86
C PHE A 199 9.37 -6.71 -14.57
N THR A 200 8.71 -7.86 -14.53
CA THR A 200 9.35 -9.16 -14.30
C THR A 200 8.87 -10.15 -15.34
N CYS A 201 9.78 -10.98 -15.82
CA CYS A 201 9.46 -12.13 -16.65
C CYS A 201 9.92 -13.40 -15.95
N GLU A 202 9.23 -14.51 -16.24
CA GLU A 202 9.67 -15.85 -15.86
C GLU A 202 10.23 -16.54 -17.11
N ILE A 203 11.48 -16.98 -17.05
CA ILE A 203 12.18 -17.65 -18.15
C ILE A 203 12.68 -18.99 -17.63
N GLY A 204 12.07 -20.09 -18.09
CA GLY A 204 12.50 -21.44 -17.69
C GLY A 204 12.41 -21.72 -16.19
N GLY A 205 11.55 -21.01 -15.45
CA GLY A 205 11.42 -21.09 -14.00
C GLY A 205 12.25 -20.08 -13.20
N GLU A 206 13.08 -19.27 -13.88
CA GLU A 206 13.82 -18.17 -13.24
C GLU A 206 13.10 -16.84 -13.42
N ILE A 207 13.08 -16.01 -12.37
CA ILE A 207 12.47 -14.68 -12.41
C ILE A 207 13.56 -13.67 -12.78
N VAL A 208 13.37 -12.98 -13.90
CA VAL A 208 14.27 -11.93 -14.40
C VAL A 208 13.57 -10.58 -14.35
N TYR A 209 14.27 -9.57 -13.86
CA TYR A 209 13.77 -8.20 -13.79
C TYR A 209 14.08 -7.46 -15.09
N GLY A 210 13.07 -6.80 -15.66
CA GLY A 210 13.16 -6.10 -16.93
C GLY A 210 13.40 -4.62 -16.77
N ILE A 211 14.14 -4.06 -17.71
CA ILE A 211 14.30 -2.62 -17.87
C ILE A 211 13.38 -2.17 -19.00
N TRP A 212 12.61 -1.11 -18.74
CA TRP A 212 11.77 -0.49 -19.77
C TRP A 212 12.63 0.38 -20.69
N ASN A 213 12.56 0.12 -22.00
CA ASN A 213 13.24 0.93 -23.00
C ASN A 213 12.32 2.02 -23.54
N VAL A 214 12.91 3.20 -23.77
CA VAL A 214 12.24 4.37 -24.37
C VAL A 214 11.63 4.08 -25.75
N GLU A 215 12.14 3.08 -26.47
CA GLU A 215 11.62 2.65 -27.79
C GLU A 215 10.39 1.72 -27.72
N GLY A 216 9.84 1.48 -26.52
CA GLY A 216 8.58 0.73 -26.36
C GLY A 216 8.74 -0.78 -26.29
N GLY A 217 9.67 -1.27 -25.48
CA GLY A 217 9.85 -2.69 -25.20
C GLY A 217 10.53 -2.93 -23.86
N LEU A 218 10.50 -4.18 -23.38
CA LEU A 218 11.29 -4.60 -22.23
C LEU A 218 12.54 -5.33 -22.68
N SER A 219 13.68 -4.98 -22.09
CA SER A 219 14.92 -5.72 -22.21
C SER A 219 15.28 -6.41 -20.92
N PHE A 220 15.84 -7.60 -21.05
CA PHE A 220 16.33 -8.45 -19.97
C PHE A 220 17.74 -8.90 -20.34
N MET A 221 18.63 -8.96 -19.33
CA MET A 221 19.96 -9.57 -19.41
C MET A 221 20.00 -10.78 -18.50
#